data_AF-B4PTJ7-F1
#
_entry.id   AF-B4PTJ7-F1
#
_cell.length_a   1.000
_cell.length_b   1.000
_cell.length_c   1.000
_cell.angle_alpha   90.00
_cell.angle_beta   90.00
_cell.angle_gamma   90.00
#
_symmetry.space_group_name_H-M   'P 1'
#
loop_
_entity.id
_entity.type
_entity.pdbx_description
1 polymer ?
#
loop_
_entity_poly.entity_id
_entity_poly.type
_entity_poly.pdbx_seq_one_letter_code
_entity_poly.pdbx_strand_id
1 'polypeptide(L)'
;MSHSINGIFVAVAIVAVLNVAFAGHDGSTTFGVLKPGDKLIHKEEIVEAKKFLRVVTRKVHFKPQPYKLSAIVITDHSESKGGTASLLEGGPPGKFAVIGFRSDRNHGLNFTLEIYSAAF
;
A
#
# COMPACT_ATOMS: atom_id res chain seq x y z
N MET A 1 28.82 -3.69 49.68
CA MET A 1 29.13 -2.80 48.53
C MET A 1 28.76 -3.54 47.26
N SER A 2 28.09 -2.86 46.33
CA SER A 2 27.11 -3.37 45.36
C SER A 2 27.56 -4.42 44.34
N HIS A 3 26.63 -5.34 44.04
CA HIS A 3 26.62 -6.21 42.86
C HIS A 3 26.35 -5.39 41.58
N SER A 4 27.04 -5.70 40.48
CA SER A 4 26.70 -5.23 39.13
C SER A 4 26.59 -6.43 38.17
N ILE A 5 25.35 -6.74 37.80
CA ILE A 5 25.00 -7.79 36.83
C ILE A 5 24.94 -7.11 35.46
N ASN A 6 25.90 -7.40 34.57
CA ASN A 6 25.89 -6.91 33.20
C ASN A 6 24.92 -7.74 32.35
N GLY A 7 23.66 -7.30 32.25
CA GLY A 7 22.68 -7.86 31.34
C GLY A 7 22.87 -7.32 29.92
N ILE A 8 23.44 -8.11 29.02
CA ILE A 8 23.44 -7.83 27.59
C ILE A 8 22.05 -8.19 27.05
N PHE A 9 21.23 -7.17 26.76
CA PHE A 9 19.95 -7.35 26.05
C PHE A 9 20.23 -7.55 24.56
N VAL A 10 20.18 -8.80 24.09
CA VAL A 10 20.18 -9.09 22.65
C VAL A 10 18.75 -8.95 22.15
N ALA A 11 18.47 -7.85 21.44
CA ALA A 11 17.21 -7.66 20.74
C ALA A 11 17.22 -8.49 19.45
N VAL A 12 16.56 -9.65 19.46
CA VAL A 12 16.29 -10.42 18.24
C VAL A 12 15.10 -9.77 17.53
N ALA A 13 15.38 -9.03 16.45
CA ALA A 13 14.34 -8.53 15.57
C ALA A 13 13.79 -9.68 14.72
N ILE A 14 12.62 -10.21 15.09
CA ILE A 14 11.87 -11.17 14.26
C ILE A 14 11.31 -10.38 13.07
N VAL A 15 11.94 -10.52 11.91
CA VAL A 15 11.43 -9.96 10.66
C VAL A 15 10.38 -10.92 10.10
N ALA A 16 9.12 -10.60 10.30
CA ALA A 16 8.02 -11.26 9.60
C ALA A 16 8.10 -10.91 8.10
N VAL A 17 8.45 -11.89 7.27
CA VAL A 17 8.44 -11.75 5.81
C VAL A 17 7.00 -11.88 5.34
N LEU A 18 6.29 -10.76 5.23
CA LEU A 18 5.04 -10.70 4.48
C LEU A 18 5.41 -10.77 2.99
N ASN A 19 4.77 -11.67 2.24
CA ASN A 19 4.84 -11.70 0.78
C ASN A 19 4.15 -10.43 0.24
N VAL A 20 4.90 -9.33 0.17
CA VAL A 20 4.44 -8.10 -0.44
C VAL A 20 4.81 -8.17 -1.91
N ALA A 21 3.81 -8.21 -2.80
CA ALA A 21 4.04 -8.01 -4.21
C ALA A 21 4.55 -6.58 -4.42
N PHE A 22 5.84 -6.44 -4.68
CA PHE A 22 6.46 -5.16 -5.02
C PHE A 22 6.14 -4.84 -6.47
N ALA A 23 5.48 -3.71 -6.68
CA ALA A 23 5.25 -3.17 -8.00
C ALA A 23 6.48 -2.44 -8.53
N GLY A 24 6.55 -2.26 -9.85
CA GLY A 24 7.70 -1.73 -10.57
C GLY A 24 8.23 -0.38 -10.08
N HIS A 25 9.42 -0.04 -10.58
CA HIS A 25 10.24 1.12 -10.19
C HIS A 25 9.53 2.49 -10.33
N ASP A 26 8.43 2.55 -11.06
CA ASP A 26 7.53 3.69 -11.14
C ASP A 26 6.39 3.43 -10.15
N GLY A 27 6.24 4.21 -9.08
CA GLY A 27 5.33 3.92 -7.94
C GLY A 27 3.86 3.58 -8.26
N SER A 28 3.44 3.73 -9.53
CA SER A 28 2.18 3.20 -10.06
C SER A 28 2.15 1.67 -10.07
N THR A 29 1.04 1.09 -9.65
CA THR A 29 0.86 -0.36 -9.62
C THR A 29 -0.55 -0.77 -10.00
N THR A 30 -0.66 -1.92 -10.66
CA THR A 30 -1.95 -2.54 -10.96
C THR A 30 -1.98 -3.93 -10.37
N PHE A 31 -2.97 -4.20 -9.53
CA PHE A 31 -3.27 -5.54 -9.01
C PHE A 31 -4.49 -6.11 -9.73
N GLY A 32 -4.41 -7.35 -10.19
CA GLY A 32 -5.50 -7.99 -10.93
C GLY A 32 -5.44 -7.71 -12.44
N VAL A 33 -6.56 -7.89 -13.13
CA VAL A 33 -6.66 -7.76 -14.59
C VAL A 33 -7.83 -6.87 -14.92
N LEU A 34 -7.53 -5.69 -15.47
CA LEU A 34 -8.55 -4.76 -15.96
C LEU A 34 -9.06 -5.26 -17.32
N LYS A 35 -10.34 -5.60 -17.39
CA LYS A 35 -10.98 -6.05 -18.63
C LYS A 35 -11.85 -4.95 -19.24
N PRO A 36 -12.00 -4.91 -20.57
CA PRO A 36 -12.99 -4.05 -21.21
C PRO A 36 -14.39 -4.34 -20.65
N GLY A 37 -15.07 -3.30 -20.17
CA GLY A 37 -16.39 -3.40 -19.54
C GLY A 37 -16.39 -3.36 -18.01
N ASP A 38 -15.21 -3.55 -17.37
CA ASP A 38 -15.09 -3.42 -15.92
C ASP A 38 -15.52 -2.03 -15.44
N LYS A 39 -16.24 -1.98 -14.33
CA LYS A 39 -16.80 -0.74 -13.79
C LYS A 39 -15.93 -0.19 -12.68
N LEU A 40 -15.56 1.08 -12.77
CA LEU A 40 -14.94 1.82 -11.67
C LEU A 40 -15.97 1.96 -10.54
N ILE A 41 -15.63 1.41 -9.37
CA ILE A 41 -16.52 1.39 -8.19
C ILE A 41 -16.03 2.31 -7.07
N HIS A 42 -14.73 2.60 -7.04
CA HIS A 42 -14.12 3.46 -6.02
C HIS A 42 -12.96 4.20 -6.64
N LYS A 43 -12.90 5.51 -6.35
CA LYS A 43 -11.78 6.37 -6.72
C LYS A 43 -11.45 7.24 -5.51
N GLU A 44 -10.19 7.24 -5.12
CA GLU A 44 -9.71 8.01 -3.97
C GLU A 44 -8.33 8.59 -4.26
N GLU A 45 -8.16 9.87 -3.94
CA GLU A 45 -6.86 10.55 -4.04
C GLU A 45 -6.17 10.52 -2.69
N ILE A 46 -4.96 9.97 -2.68
CA ILE A 46 -4.10 9.85 -1.50
C ILE A 46 -2.99 10.88 -1.62
N VAL A 47 -3.27 12.08 -1.13
CA VAL A 47 -2.34 13.20 -1.12
C VAL A 47 -1.94 13.50 0.32
N GLU A 48 -0.66 13.31 0.64
CA GLU A 48 -0.10 13.60 1.96
C GLU A 48 1.21 14.37 1.81
N ALA A 49 1.35 15.46 2.55
CA ALA A 49 2.54 16.30 2.50
C ALA A 49 3.79 15.56 3.03
N LYS A 50 4.95 15.86 2.45
CA LYS A 50 6.25 15.35 2.92
C LYS A 50 6.50 15.73 4.37
N LYS A 51 7.13 14.84 5.12
CA LYS A 51 7.57 15.09 6.50
C LYS A 51 9.08 15.02 6.58
N PHE A 52 9.70 16.05 7.16
CA PHE A 52 11.15 16.10 7.29
C PHE A 52 11.68 14.98 8.19
N LEU A 53 12.70 14.26 7.71
CA LEU A 53 13.34 13.07 8.29
C LEU A 53 12.37 11.93 8.64
N ARG A 54 11.18 11.92 8.03
CA ARG A 54 10.12 10.93 8.32
C ARG A 54 9.58 10.33 7.04
N VAL A 55 9.07 9.11 7.18
CA VAL A 55 8.26 8.44 6.16
C VAL A 55 6.80 8.75 6.42
N VAL A 56 6.01 8.84 5.36
CA VAL A 56 4.56 9.01 5.44
C VAL A 56 3.93 7.68 5.05
N THR A 57 2.98 7.21 5.86
CA THR A 57 2.28 5.96 5.57
C THR A 57 0.79 6.17 5.67
N ARG A 58 0.05 5.63 4.70
CA ARG A 58 -1.41 5.64 4.67
C ARG A 58 -1.91 4.23 4.41
N LYS A 59 -2.97 3.82 5.10
CA LYS A 59 -3.68 2.57 4.82
C LYS A 59 -5.09 2.90 4.39
N VAL A 60 -5.52 2.28 3.29
CA VAL A 60 -6.89 2.39 2.77
C VAL A 60 -7.54 1.02 2.93
N HIS A 61 -8.64 1.00 3.66
CA HIS A 61 -9.44 -0.20 3.89
C HIS A 61 -10.66 -0.15 2.99
N PHE A 62 -10.64 -0.93 1.91
CA PHE A 62 -11.80 -1.09 1.05
C PHE A 62 -12.70 -2.19 1.62
N LYS A 63 -13.91 -1.79 2.04
CA LYS A 63 -14.88 -2.68 2.67
C LYS A 63 -15.29 -3.83 1.73
N PRO A 64 -15.64 -5.01 2.28
CA PRO A 64 -16.17 -6.11 1.48
C PRO A 64 -17.40 -5.69 0.67
N GLN A 65 -17.35 -5.91 -0.64
CA GLN A 65 -18.43 -5.66 -1.57
C GLN A 65 -19.22 -6.93 -1.89
N PRO A 66 -20.48 -6.83 -2.34
CA PRO A 66 -21.25 -8.00 -2.77
C PRO A 66 -20.65 -8.68 -4.01
N TYR A 67 -19.93 -7.92 -4.84
CA TYR A 67 -19.33 -8.33 -6.09
C TYR A 67 -17.80 -8.49 -6.00
N LYS A 68 -17.22 -9.18 -7.00
CA LYS A 68 -15.77 -9.42 -7.08
C LYS A 68 -15.06 -8.22 -7.68
N LEU A 69 -13.93 -7.87 -7.08
CA LEU A 69 -13.00 -6.90 -7.64
C LEU A 69 -12.30 -7.54 -8.86
N SER A 70 -12.13 -6.77 -9.93
CA SER A 70 -11.41 -7.24 -11.13
C SER A 70 -9.98 -6.72 -11.16
N ALA A 71 -9.81 -5.42 -10.89
CA ALA A 71 -8.54 -4.74 -10.87
C ALA A 71 -8.50 -3.64 -9.81
N ILE A 72 -7.32 -3.38 -9.29
CA ILE A 72 -6.99 -2.21 -8.48
C ILE A 72 -5.85 -1.51 -9.22
N VAL A 73 -6.12 -0.33 -9.75
CA VAL A 73 -5.14 0.51 -10.46
C VAL A 73 -4.74 1.63 -9.52
N ILE A 74 -3.44 1.80 -9.36
CA ILE A 74 -2.85 2.84 -8.52
C ILE A 74 -1.90 3.62 -9.39
N THR A 75 -2.12 4.92 -9.50
CA THR A 75 -1.32 5.80 -10.34
C THR A 75 -0.58 6.80 -9.46
N ASP A 76 0.75 6.84 -9.55
CA ASP A 76 1.59 7.79 -8.82
C ASP A 76 1.73 9.11 -9.60
N HIS A 77 1.19 10.18 -9.03
CA HIS A 77 1.27 11.54 -9.54
C HIS A 77 2.34 12.39 -8.82
N SER A 78 3.20 11.77 -7.99
CA SER A 78 4.28 12.47 -7.30
C SER A 78 5.32 12.99 -8.28
N GLU A 79 5.70 14.26 -8.16
CA GLU A 79 6.76 14.89 -8.98
C GLU A 79 8.13 14.20 -8.80
N SER A 80 8.40 13.74 -7.58
CA SER A 80 9.53 12.86 -7.28
C SER A 80 9.00 11.49 -6.93
N LYS A 81 9.39 10.48 -7.71
CA LYS A 81 9.08 9.08 -7.44
C LYS A 81 9.75 8.70 -6.12
N GLY A 82 8.94 8.50 -5.10
CA GLY A 82 9.39 8.25 -3.73
C GLY A 82 8.27 7.72 -2.85
N GLY A 83 7.21 7.20 -3.45
CA GLY A 83 6.15 6.50 -2.76
C GLY A 83 5.95 5.13 -3.39
N THR A 84 5.59 4.18 -2.56
CA THR A 84 5.28 2.80 -2.95
C THR A 84 3.88 2.46 -2.48
N ALA A 85 3.09 1.87 -3.37
CA ALA A 85 1.83 1.25 -3.03
C ALA A 85 1.99 -0.27 -2.96
N SER A 86 1.29 -0.88 -2.02
CA SER A 86 1.36 -2.32 -1.75
C SER A 86 0.00 -2.84 -1.35
N LEU A 87 -0.38 -4.00 -1.90
CA LEU A 87 -1.55 -4.72 -1.44
C LEU A 87 -1.18 -5.46 -0.16
N LEU A 88 -1.80 -5.07 0.96
CA LEU A 88 -1.55 -5.67 2.27
C LEU A 88 -2.41 -6.92 2.48
N GLU A 89 -3.69 -6.85 2.10
CA GLU A 89 -4.65 -7.95 2.26
C GLU A 89 -5.74 -7.91 1.17
N GLY A 90 -6.32 -9.08 0.88
CA GLY A 90 -7.40 -9.22 -0.09
C GLY A 90 -6.92 -8.97 -1.52
N GLY A 91 -7.64 -8.13 -2.25
CA GLY A 91 -7.37 -7.78 -3.65
C GLY A 91 -8.12 -8.67 -4.66
N PRO A 92 -8.02 -8.38 -5.97
CA PRO A 92 -8.72 -9.13 -7.00
C PRO A 92 -8.24 -10.58 -7.10
N PRO A 93 -9.13 -11.58 -7.29
CA PRO A 93 -10.59 -11.50 -7.54
C PRO A 93 -11.46 -11.50 -6.27
N GLY A 94 -10.89 -11.14 -5.12
CA GLY A 94 -11.57 -11.03 -3.84
C GLY A 94 -12.65 -9.94 -3.80
N LYS A 95 -13.26 -9.77 -2.63
CA LYS A 95 -14.37 -8.82 -2.40
C LYS A 95 -13.97 -7.58 -1.61
N PHE A 96 -12.79 -7.60 -1.00
CA PHE A 96 -12.24 -6.53 -0.18
C PHE A 96 -10.76 -6.37 -0.51
N ALA A 97 -10.19 -5.23 -0.17
CA ALA A 97 -8.77 -4.99 -0.32
C ALA A 97 -8.27 -4.02 0.74
N VAL A 98 -7.07 -4.26 1.25
CA VAL A 98 -6.37 -3.31 2.11
C VAL A 98 -5.11 -2.88 1.37
N ILE A 99 -5.05 -1.60 1.04
CA ILE A 99 -3.94 -1.01 0.28
C ILE A 99 -3.11 -0.16 1.23
N GLY A 100 -1.81 -0.42 1.27
CA GLY A 100 -0.83 0.37 2.00
C GLY A 100 -0.08 1.28 1.03
N PHE A 101 0.03 2.55 1.39
CA PHE A 101 0.87 3.54 0.74
C PHE A 101 1.97 3.95 1.71
N ARG A 102 3.20 4.03 1.22
CA ARG A 102 4.36 4.41 2.01
C ARG A 102 5.27 5.30 1.19
N SER A 103 5.73 6.41 1.77
CA SER A 103 6.75 7.25 1.17
C SER A 103 8.14 6.92 1.71
N ASP A 104 9.13 7.24 0.89
CA ASP A 104 10.53 7.36 1.27
C ASP A 104 10.73 8.58 2.17
N ARG A 105 11.86 8.61 2.87
CA ARG A 105 12.18 9.68 3.82
C ARG A 105 12.26 11.02 3.08
N ASN A 106 11.61 12.05 3.62
CA ASN A 106 11.50 13.39 3.00
C ASN A 106 10.60 13.48 1.75
N HIS A 107 9.88 12.41 1.40
CA HIS A 107 8.89 12.42 0.31
C HIS A 107 7.46 12.43 0.84
N GLY A 108 6.55 13.03 0.06
CA GLY A 108 5.11 12.98 0.30
C GLY A 108 4.48 11.76 -0.39
N LEU A 109 3.16 11.70 -0.35
CA LEU A 109 2.37 10.76 -1.15
C LEU A 109 1.49 11.57 -2.11
N ASN A 110 1.43 11.15 -3.37
CA ASN A 110 0.45 11.64 -4.32
C ASN A 110 0.03 10.49 -5.24
N PHE A 111 -0.99 9.74 -4.82
CA PHE A 111 -1.49 8.57 -5.54
C PHE A 111 -2.96 8.71 -5.85
N THR A 112 -3.37 8.22 -7.01
CA THR A 112 -4.78 7.97 -7.33
C THR A 112 -5.03 6.47 -7.21
N LEU A 113 -5.96 6.08 -6.34
CA LEU A 113 -6.43 4.71 -6.17
C LEU A 113 -7.76 4.53 -6.90
N GLU A 114 -7.79 3.62 -7.87
CA GLU A 114 -8.98 3.27 -8.65
C GLU A 114 -9.25 1.77 -8.51
N ILE A 115 -10.42 1.41 -8.01
CA ILE A 115 -10.83 0.02 -7.82
C ILE A 115 -11.96 -0.28 -8.80
N TYR A 116 -11.83 -1.41 -9.49
CA TYR A 116 -12.75 -1.88 -10.50
C TYR A 116 -13.45 -3.17 -10.06
N SER A 117 -14.70 -3.31 -10.49
CA SER A 117 -15.47 -4.55 -10.39
C SER A 117 -15.59 -5.20 -11.76
N ALA A 118 -15.66 -6.53 -11.75
CA ALA A 118 -15.91 -7.29 -12.97
C ALA A 118 -17.28 -6.90 -13.55
N ALA A 119 -17.32 -6.67 -14.86
CA ALA A 119 -18.59 -6.56 -15.58
C ALA A 119 -19.42 -7.83 -15.40
N PHE A 120 -20.73 -7.68 -15.17
CA PHE A 120 -21.69 -8.77 -15.11
C PHE A 120 -22.23 -9.08 -16.50
#